data_AF-A0A3D8UHS5-F1
#
_entry.id   AF-A0A3D8UHS5-F1
#
_cell.length_a   1.000
_cell.length_b   1.000
_cell.length_c   1.000
_cell.angle_alpha   90.00
_cell.angle_beta   90.00
_cell.angle_gamma   90.00
#
_symmetry.space_group_name_H-M   'P 1'
#
loop_
_entity.id
_entity.type
_entity.pdbx_description
1 polymer ?
#
loop_
_entity_poly.entity_id
_entity_poly.type
_entity_poly.pdbx_seq_one_letter_code
_entity_poly.pdbx_strand_id
1 'polypeptide(L)'
;MKIKLSILALILSINTLFAADIMIDNVYVRATPPGTPNTAAFMSIMNKDSKDIQIVGAKSNLAKMVQIHSHTKVNGMMKMGEVKIVNLKAQEKLTFKPGGYHVMFMGMKKRLKSGEMADFTLIFSDGSELKIHAPVKKAMAGMKHDKSTMHKKMTGMNHSDMKK
;
A
#
# COMPACT_ATOMS: atom_id res chain seq x y z
N MET A 1 -14.28 -69.31 -10.45
CA MET A 1 -13.17 -68.40 -10.12
C MET A 1 -13.76 -67.02 -9.85
N LYS A 2 -13.71 -66.49 -8.62
CA LYS A 2 -14.41 -65.26 -8.21
C LYS A 2 -13.49 -64.05 -8.37
N ILE A 3 -13.78 -63.15 -9.30
CA ILE A 3 -13.03 -61.90 -9.51
C ILE A 3 -13.59 -60.85 -8.54
N LYS A 4 -12.80 -60.46 -7.52
CA LYS A 4 -13.15 -59.37 -6.60
C LYS A 4 -12.80 -58.04 -7.26
N LEU A 5 -13.80 -57.31 -7.74
CA LEU A 5 -13.67 -55.90 -8.15
C LEU A 5 -13.48 -55.04 -6.89
N SER A 6 -12.27 -54.50 -6.70
CA SER A 6 -12.00 -53.49 -5.68
C SER A 6 -12.15 -52.12 -6.31
N ILE A 7 -13.25 -51.42 -6.02
CA ILE A 7 -13.51 -50.04 -6.46
C ILE A 7 -12.80 -49.11 -5.50
N LEU A 8 -11.67 -48.53 -5.93
CA LEU A 8 -10.98 -47.46 -5.23
C LEU A 8 -11.66 -46.14 -5.60
N ALA A 9 -12.60 -45.67 -4.78
CA ALA A 9 -13.27 -44.39 -4.96
C ALA A 9 -12.31 -43.25 -4.61
N LEU A 10 -11.70 -42.65 -5.64
CA LEU A 10 -10.90 -41.42 -5.51
C LEU A 10 -11.87 -40.24 -5.39
N ILE A 11 -12.12 -39.79 -4.16
CA ILE A 11 -12.94 -38.61 -3.87
C ILE A 11 -12.13 -37.37 -4.31
N LEU A 12 -12.44 -36.85 -5.49
CA LEU A 12 -11.92 -35.58 -5.97
C LEU A 12 -12.67 -34.45 -5.26
N SER A 13 -12.12 -33.93 -4.17
CA SER A 13 -12.66 -32.75 -3.49
C SER A 13 -12.59 -31.55 -4.42
N ILE A 14 -13.74 -31.15 -4.98
CA ILE A 14 -13.88 -29.93 -5.78
C ILE A 14 -13.80 -28.76 -4.82
N ASN A 15 -12.63 -28.11 -4.72
CA ASN A 15 -12.51 -26.86 -3.98
C ASN A 15 -13.14 -25.74 -4.81
N THR A 16 -14.33 -25.30 -4.42
CA THR A 16 -14.98 -24.12 -5.02
C THR A 16 -14.17 -22.89 -4.65
N LEU A 17 -13.39 -22.37 -5.59
CA LEU A 17 -12.61 -21.15 -5.41
C LEU A 17 -13.56 -19.94 -5.51
N PHE A 18 -14.11 -19.49 -4.38
CA PHE A 18 -14.78 -18.20 -4.32
C PHE A 18 -13.71 -17.11 -4.37
N ALA A 19 -13.63 -16.41 -5.50
CA ALA A 19 -12.85 -15.18 -5.58
C ALA A 19 -13.69 -14.03 -5.03
N ALA A 20 -13.10 -13.21 -4.14
CA ALA A 20 -13.77 -12.03 -3.62
C ALA A 20 -14.10 -11.03 -4.75
N ASP A 21 -15.32 -10.46 -4.72
CA ASP A 21 -15.75 -9.42 -5.66
C ASP A 21 -15.18 -8.07 -5.19
N ILE A 22 -13.96 -7.77 -5.62
CA ILE A 22 -13.23 -6.54 -5.30
C ILE A 22 -13.18 -5.61 -6.51
N MET A 23 -13.67 -4.38 -6.32
CA MET A 23 -13.52 -3.31 -7.31
C MET A 23 -12.37 -2.37 -6.94
N ILE A 24 -11.58 -2.00 -7.95
CA ILE A 24 -10.45 -1.07 -7.83
C ILE A 24 -10.69 0.13 -8.75
N ASP A 25 -10.69 1.33 -8.17
CA ASP A 25 -10.79 2.59 -8.90
C ASP A 25 -9.56 3.47 -8.65
N ASN A 26 -9.36 4.46 -9.54
CA ASN A 26 -8.37 5.53 -9.37
C ASN A 26 -6.95 5.03 -9.09
N VAL A 27 -6.61 3.84 -9.59
CA VAL A 27 -5.32 3.23 -9.34
C VAL A 27 -4.20 3.99 -10.07
N TYR A 28 -3.10 4.22 -9.38
CA TYR A 28 -1.86 4.69 -9.98
C TYR A 28 -0.64 4.33 -9.11
N VAL A 29 0.51 4.23 -9.76
CA VAL A 29 1.82 4.16 -9.09
C VAL A 29 2.51 5.51 -9.23
N ARG A 30 3.14 5.99 -8.18
CA ARG A 30 3.96 7.20 -8.24
C ARG A 30 5.26 6.90 -9.00
N ALA A 31 5.69 7.80 -9.88
CA ALA A 31 7.02 7.72 -10.48
C ALA A 31 8.11 7.74 -9.38
N THR A 32 9.18 6.95 -9.54
CA THR A 32 10.21 6.80 -8.52
C THR A 32 10.89 8.15 -8.24
N PRO A 33 10.81 8.71 -7.02
CA PRO A 33 11.39 10.01 -6.70
C PRO A 33 12.92 10.03 -6.84
N PRO A 34 13.54 11.18 -7.16
CA PRO A 34 15.00 11.30 -7.19
C PRO A 34 15.61 10.94 -5.83
N GLY A 35 16.80 10.33 -5.84
CA GLY A 35 17.56 10.04 -4.61
C GLY A 35 17.07 8.86 -3.76
N THR A 36 15.96 8.21 -4.12
CA THR A 36 15.46 7.01 -3.42
C THR A 36 15.08 5.89 -4.39
N PRO A 37 15.32 4.62 -4.03
CA PRO A 37 14.88 3.46 -4.80
C PRO A 37 13.47 3.00 -4.42
N ASN A 38 12.66 3.83 -3.73
CA ASN A 38 11.34 3.42 -3.25
C ASN A 38 10.22 4.23 -3.94
N THR A 39 9.04 3.64 -4.07
CA THR A 39 7.84 4.33 -4.52
C THR A 39 6.58 3.75 -3.90
N ALA A 40 5.41 4.33 -4.16
CA ALA A 40 4.14 3.87 -3.63
C ALA A 40 3.04 3.84 -4.71
N ALA A 41 2.07 2.94 -4.54
CA ALA A 41 0.82 2.91 -5.29
C ALA A 41 -0.36 3.27 -4.41
N PHE A 42 -1.36 3.87 -5.06
CA PHE A 42 -2.56 4.44 -4.47
C PHE A 42 -3.76 4.00 -5.31
N MET A 43 -4.90 3.81 -4.66
CA MET A 43 -6.12 3.30 -5.29
C MET A 43 -7.30 3.44 -4.32
N SER A 44 -8.52 3.33 -4.83
CA SER A 44 -9.70 3.04 -4.02
C SER A 44 -10.08 1.58 -4.20
N ILE A 45 -10.38 0.90 -3.10
CA ILE A 45 -10.73 -0.52 -3.03
C ILE A 45 -12.15 -0.61 -2.47
N MET A 46 -13.04 -1.33 -3.15
CA MET A 46 -14.38 -1.61 -2.66
C MET A 46 -14.58 -3.12 -2.58
N ASN A 47 -15.03 -3.59 -1.43
CA ASN A 47 -15.51 -4.95 -1.28
C ASN A 47 -16.99 -5.00 -1.63
N LYS A 48 -17.35 -5.70 -2.70
CA LYS A 48 -18.74 -5.86 -3.15
C LYS A 48 -19.41 -7.12 -2.65
N ASP A 49 -18.69 -7.93 -1.88
CA ASP A 49 -19.28 -9.09 -1.23
C ASP A 49 -20.11 -8.69 -0.01
N SER A 50 -20.97 -9.62 0.40
CA SER A 50 -21.72 -9.56 1.65
C SER A 50 -20.91 -9.99 2.88
N LYS A 51 -19.63 -10.33 2.69
CA LYS A 51 -18.72 -10.81 3.74
C LYS A 51 -17.52 -9.88 3.88
N ASP A 52 -17.01 -9.76 5.09
CA ASP A 52 -15.76 -9.06 5.37
C ASP A 52 -14.58 -9.82 4.76
N ILE A 53 -13.57 -9.07 4.31
CA ILE A 53 -12.31 -9.60 3.81
C ILE A 53 -11.15 -8.76 4.32
N GLN A 54 -9.95 -9.34 4.36
CA GLN A 54 -8.75 -8.62 4.77
C GLN A 54 -7.73 -8.62 3.63
N ILE A 55 -7.05 -7.50 3.44
CA ILE A 55 -5.85 -7.42 2.62
C ILE A 55 -4.67 -7.76 3.53
N VAL A 56 -3.97 -8.85 3.21
CA VAL A 56 -2.90 -9.40 4.05
C VAL A 56 -1.52 -9.24 3.42
N GLY A 57 -1.45 -8.71 2.20
CA GLY A 57 -0.18 -8.44 1.56
C GLY A 57 -0.28 -7.90 0.14
N ALA A 58 0.89 -7.65 -0.42
CA ALA A 58 1.05 -7.28 -1.82
C ALA A 58 2.37 -7.85 -2.35
N LYS A 59 2.44 -8.13 -3.66
CA LYS A 59 3.65 -8.62 -4.33
C LYS A 59 3.84 -7.99 -5.70
N SER A 60 5.10 -7.90 -6.13
CA SER A 60 5.47 -7.47 -7.48
C SER A 60 6.92 -7.84 -7.78
N ASN A 61 7.21 -8.11 -9.06
CA ASN A 61 8.58 -8.33 -9.52
C ASN A 61 9.37 -7.04 -9.72
N LEU A 62 8.73 -5.86 -9.60
CA LEU A 62 9.34 -4.55 -9.83
C LEU A 62 10.30 -4.12 -8.71
N ALA A 63 10.15 -4.68 -7.51
CA ALA A 63 10.88 -4.28 -6.31
C ALA A 63 11.43 -5.50 -5.57
N LYS A 64 12.34 -5.27 -4.61
CA LYS A 64 12.82 -6.31 -3.69
C LYS A 64 11.75 -6.71 -2.67
N MET A 65 10.93 -5.75 -2.26
CA MET A 65 9.90 -5.93 -1.25
C MET A 65 8.69 -5.05 -1.56
N VAL A 66 7.50 -5.59 -1.33
CA VAL A 66 6.23 -4.88 -1.48
C VAL A 66 5.42 -5.09 -0.20
N GLN A 67 4.91 -4.02 0.37
CA GLN A 67 4.21 -4.03 1.67
C GLN A 67 3.04 -3.07 1.65
N ILE A 68 2.10 -3.23 2.57
CA ILE A 68 1.05 -2.23 2.82
C ILE A 68 1.52 -1.38 3.98
N HIS A 69 1.53 -0.06 3.82
CA HIS A 69 1.95 0.90 4.84
C HIS A 69 0.81 1.83 5.20
N SER A 70 0.82 2.36 6.41
CA SER A 70 -0.12 3.38 6.88
C SER A 70 0.57 4.39 7.78
N HIS A 71 -0.14 5.48 8.09
CA HIS A 71 0.28 6.45 9.08
C HIS A 71 -0.55 6.23 10.34
N THR A 72 0.07 5.68 11.38
CA THR A 72 -0.60 5.46 12.66
C THR A 72 -0.12 6.51 13.66
N LYS A 73 -1.04 7.11 14.41
CA LYS A 73 -0.70 8.02 15.50
C LYS A 73 -0.28 7.18 16.70
N VAL A 74 1.01 7.18 17.03
CA VAL A 74 1.56 6.52 18.21
C VAL A 74 2.09 7.61 19.13
N ASN A 75 1.52 7.74 20.33
CA ASN A 75 1.93 8.72 21.34
C ASN A 75 1.93 10.17 20.83
N GLY A 76 0.89 10.57 20.08
CA GLY A 76 0.80 11.92 19.53
C GLY A 76 1.59 12.15 18.24
N MET A 77 2.53 11.27 17.89
CA MET A 77 3.36 11.35 16.69
C MET A 77 2.80 10.46 15.58
N MET A 78 2.76 10.98 14.35
CA MET A 78 2.41 10.19 13.18
C MET A 78 3.61 9.34 12.76
N LYS A 79 3.48 8.01 12.86
CA LYS A 79 4.51 7.07 12.41
C LYS A 79 4.02 6.35 11.14
N MET A 80 4.81 6.47 10.08
CA MET A 80 4.62 5.67 8.88
C MET A 80 5.26 4.29 9.10
N GLY A 81 4.53 3.22 8.79
CA GLY A 81 5.05 1.85 8.93
C GLY A 81 4.19 0.80 8.25
N GLU A 82 4.74 -0.41 8.17
CA GLU A 82 4.05 -1.59 7.63
C GLU A 82 2.81 -1.93 8.45
N VAL A 83 1.74 -2.28 7.74
CA VAL A 83 0.50 -2.84 8.27
C VAL A 83 0.34 -4.24 7.68
N LYS A 84 0.30 -5.25 8.55
CA LYS A 84 0.17 -6.66 8.14
C LYS A 84 -1.22 -7.03 7.67
N ILE A 85 -2.24 -6.35 8.19
CA ILE A 85 -3.65 -6.65 7.95
C ILE A 85 -4.40 -5.34 7.77
N VAL A 86 -5.11 -5.23 6.66
CA VAL A 86 -6.09 -4.16 6.43
C VAL A 86 -7.47 -4.78 6.33
N ASN A 87 -8.34 -4.47 7.29
CA ASN A 87 -9.73 -4.91 7.28
C ASN A 87 -10.52 -4.14 6.21
N LEU A 88 -11.35 -4.85 5.46
CA LEU A 88 -12.26 -4.31 4.47
C LEU A 88 -13.63 -5.00 4.63
N LYS A 89 -14.55 -4.32 5.30
CA LYS A 89 -15.87 -4.87 5.60
C LYS A 89 -16.70 -5.08 4.35
N ALA A 90 -17.73 -5.91 4.45
CA ALA A 90 -18.74 -6.07 3.40
C ALA A 90 -19.27 -4.69 2.95
N GLN A 91 -19.35 -4.47 1.64
CA GLN A 91 -19.80 -3.21 1.02
C GLN A 91 -18.95 -1.97 1.36
N GLU A 92 -17.80 -2.12 2.02
CA GLU A 92 -16.95 -0.99 2.39
C GLU A 92 -16.08 -0.52 1.22
N LYS A 93 -15.90 0.81 1.14
CA LYS A 93 -14.90 1.45 0.28
C LYS A 93 -13.76 2.01 1.12
N LEU A 94 -12.55 1.52 0.90
CA LEU A 94 -11.32 2.00 1.52
C LEU A 94 -10.44 2.70 0.49
N THR A 95 -9.86 3.86 0.85
CA THR A 95 -9.00 4.63 -0.06
C THR A 95 -7.54 4.63 0.41
N PHE A 96 -6.68 4.14 -0.47
CA PHE A 96 -5.23 4.20 -0.34
C PHE A 96 -4.76 5.51 -0.98
N LYS A 97 -4.23 6.42 -0.16
CA LYS A 97 -3.87 7.78 -0.55
C LYS A 97 -2.59 8.25 0.15
N PRO A 98 -1.91 9.29 -0.37
CA PRO A 98 -0.81 9.93 0.34
C PRO A 98 -1.22 10.34 1.77
N GLY A 99 -0.38 10.03 2.76
CA GLY A 99 -0.66 10.28 4.18
C GLY A 99 -1.60 9.28 4.85
N GLY A 100 -2.13 8.29 4.12
CA GLY A 100 -2.94 7.19 4.65
C GLY A 100 -2.35 5.83 4.27
N TYR A 101 -3.25 4.86 4.02
CA TYR A 101 -2.85 3.56 3.48
C TYR A 101 -2.23 3.70 2.09
N HIS A 102 -1.21 2.90 1.79
CA HIS A 102 -0.61 2.82 0.47
C HIS A 102 0.17 1.51 0.30
N VAL A 103 0.33 1.06 -0.95
CA VAL A 103 1.21 -0.07 -1.27
C VAL A 103 2.61 0.48 -1.49
N MET A 104 3.55 0.13 -0.62
CA MET A 104 4.92 0.59 -0.64
C MET A 104 5.81 -0.41 -1.37
N PHE A 105 6.57 0.08 -2.35
CA PHE A 105 7.57 -0.69 -3.10
C PHE A 105 8.96 -0.27 -2.63
N MET A 106 9.71 -1.21 -2.08
CA MET A 106 11.03 -0.95 -1.51
C MET A 106 12.13 -1.65 -2.31
N GLY A 107 13.17 -0.90 -2.64
CA GLY A 107 14.28 -1.41 -3.45
C GLY A 107 13.85 -1.76 -4.86
N MET A 108 13.32 -0.78 -5.59
CA MET A 108 12.97 -0.88 -7.00
C MET A 108 14.15 -1.39 -7.83
N LYS A 109 13.94 -2.45 -8.62
CA LYS A 109 14.95 -3.01 -9.52
C LYS A 109 15.25 -2.07 -10.70
N LYS A 110 14.22 -1.33 -11.14
CA LYS A 110 14.29 -0.28 -12.14
C LYS A 110 13.45 0.91 -11.68
N ARG A 111 13.94 2.13 -11.90
CA ARG A 111 13.17 3.36 -11.63
C ARG A 111 11.99 3.45 -12.59
N LEU A 112 10.79 3.70 -12.05
CA LEU A 112 9.59 3.93 -12.83
C LEU A 112 9.46 5.38 -13.24
N LYS A 113 9.11 5.62 -14.50
CA LYS A 113 8.88 6.95 -15.08
C LYS A 113 7.40 7.15 -15.39
N SER A 114 6.97 8.41 -15.39
CA SER A 114 5.59 8.75 -15.76
C SER A 114 5.26 8.29 -17.17
N GLY A 115 4.06 7.77 -17.38
CA GLY A 115 3.61 7.21 -18.65
C GLY A 115 3.95 5.72 -18.85
N GLU A 116 4.76 5.14 -17.96
CA GLU A 116 4.94 3.68 -17.91
C GLU A 116 3.74 3.01 -17.20
N MET A 117 3.67 1.68 -17.30
CA MET A 117 2.73 0.85 -16.56
C MET A 117 3.49 0.00 -15.52
N ALA A 118 2.81 -0.32 -14.42
CA ALA A 118 3.36 -1.12 -13.34
C ALA A 118 2.37 -2.20 -12.89
N ASP A 119 2.85 -3.44 -12.86
CA ASP A 119 2.09 -4.59 -12.41
C ASP A 119 2.41 -4.95 -10.96
N PHE A 120 1.36 -5.18 -10.19
CA PHE A 120 1.47 -5.72 -8.84
C PHE A 120 0.21 -6.52 -8.49
N THR A 121 0.22 -7.15 -7.33
CA THR A 121 -0.88 -8.02 -6.89
C THR A 121 -1.18 -7.75 -5.43
N LEU A 122 -2.45 -7.63 -5.08
CA LEU A 122 -2.92 -7.66 -3.70
C LEU A 122 -3.28 -9.09 -3.31
N ILE A 123 -3.00 -9.46 -2.07
CA ILE A 123 -3.26 -10.79 -1.50
C ILE A 123 -4.29 -10.63 -0.40
N PHE A 124 -5.34 -11.43 -0.44
CA PHE A 124 -6.42 -11.40 0.53
C PHE A 124 -6.37 -12.60 1.49
N SER A 125 -7.06 -12.47 2.63
CA SER A 125 -7.06 -13.48 3.70
C SER A 125 -7.68 -14.82 3.31
N ASP A 126 -8.53 -14.85 2.28
CA ASP A 126 -9.13 -16.07 1.72
C ASP A 126 -8.20 -16.79 0.73
N GLY A 127 -7.00 -16.27 0.51
CA GLY A 127 -6.03 -16.78 -0.46
C GLY A 127 -6.26 -16.29 -1.89
N SER A 128 -7.29 -15.49 -2.14
CA SER A 128 -7.49 -14.85 -3.44
C SER A 128 -6.44 -13.78 -3.70
N GLU A 129 -6.16 -13.57 -4.99
CA GLU A 129 -5.18 -12.60 -5.45
C GLU A 129 -5.77 -11.71 -6.53
N LEU A 130 -5.58 -10.40 -6.39
CA LEU A 130 -6.02 -9.43 -7.38
C LEU A 130 -4.81 -8.82 -8.08
N LYS A 131 -4.62 -9.19 -9.35
CA LYS A 131 -3.61 -8.58 -10.23
C LYS A 131 -4.07 -7.19 -10.66
N ILE A 132 -3.17 -6.22 -10.54
CA ILE A 132 -3.44 -4.81 -10.79
C ILE A 132 -2.42 -4.31 -11.80
N HIS A 133 -2.93 -3.77 -12.90
CA HIS A 133 -2.15 -3.07 -13.93
C HIS A 133 -2.39 -1.57 -13.79
N ALA A 134 -1.38 -0.83 -13.36
CA ALA A 134 -1.55 0.56 -12.93
C ALA A 134 -0.68 1.54 -13.73
N PRO A 135 -1.23 2.70 -14.13
CA PRO A 135 -0.43 3.74 -14.77
C PRO A 135 0.52 4.41 -13.77
N VAL A 136 1.73 4.69 -14.22
CA VAL A 136 2.71 5.46 -13.46
C VAL A 136 2.48 6.95 -13.71
N LYS A 137 2.21 7.70 -12.63
CA LYS A 137 1.96 9.15 -12.67
C LYS A 137 3.08 9.90 -11.96
N LYS A 138 3.39 11.12 -12.42
CA LYS A 138 4.23 12.04 -11.65
C LYS A 138 3.59 12.27 -10.29
N ALA A 139 4.43 12.44 -9.28
CA ALA A 139 3.96 12.92 -7.98
C ALA A 139 3.22 14.24 -8.18
N MET A 140 1.96 14.32 -7.76
CA MET A 140 1.34 15.61 -7.51
C MET A 140 2.20 16.29 -6.42
N ALA A 141 2.59 17.54 -6.64
CA ALA A 141 3.36 18.32 -5.67
C ALA A 141 2.48 18.64 -4.45
N GLY A 142 2.26 17.66 -3.59
CA GLY A 142 1.50 17.78 -2.35
C GLY A 142 2.45 17.89 -1.16
N MET A 143 2.50 19.11 -0.60
CA MET A 143 3.19 19.53 0.63
C MET A 143 4.72 19.42 0.63
N LYS A 144 5.35 20.55 0.29
CA LYS A 144 6.62 20.94 0.89
C LYS A 144 6.49 20.77 2.40
N HIS A 145 7.18 19.81 2.99
CA HIS A 145 7.46 19.87 4.42
C HIS A 145 8.37 21.07 4.62
N ASP A 146 7.76 22.20 4.97
CA ASP A 146 8.47 23.41 5.33
C ASP A 146 9.23 23.14 6.63
N LYS A 147 10.52 22.80 6.52
CA LYS A 147 11.48 22.81 7.64
C LYS A 147 11.98 24.24 7.88
N SER A 148 11.08 25.22 7.98
CA SER A 148 11.42 26.63 8.21
C SER A 148 10.74 27.23 9.44
N THR A 149 10.75 26.54 10.58
CA THR A 149 10.29 27.16 11.84
C THR A 149 11.08 26.69 13.06
N MET A 150 12.44 26.68 13.02
CA MET A 150 13.19 26.60 14.29
C MET A 150 14.68 26.99 14.23
N HIS A 151 15.05 28.20 13.78
CA HIS A 151 16.28 28.85 14.27
C HIS A 151 16.32 30.37 14.00
N LYS A 152 15.57 31.15 14.78
CA LYS A 152 15.98 32.54 15.08
C LYS A 152 15.28 33.04 16.34
N LYS A 153 15.80 32.66 17.51
CA LYS A 153 15.58 33.39 18.75
C LYS A 153 16.95 33.64 19.36
N MET A 154 17.17 34.91 19.73
CA MET A 154 18.29 35.44 20.52
C MET A 154 19.55 35.91 19.77
N THR A 155 19.46 37.08 19.13
CA THR A 155 20.51 38.12 19.19
C THR A 155 19.82 39.48 19.06
N GLY A 156 19.56 40.12 20.20
CA GLY A 156 18.85 41.40 20.24
C GLY A 156 18.63 41.90 21.67
N MET A 157 19.65 41.84 22.52
CA MET A 157 19.73 42.68 23.71
C MET A 157 20.78 43.75 23.41
N ASN A 158 20.29 44.96 23.18
CA ASN A 158 21.11 46.14 22.91
C ASN A 158 21.61 46.65 24.27
N HIS A 159 22.91 46.60 24.51
CA HIS A 159 23.54 47.23 25.68
C HIS A 159 23.78 48.71 25.35
N SER A 160 22.78 49.54 25.60
CA SER A 160 22.95 50.98 25.56
C SER A 160 22.04 51.63 26.60
N ASP A 161 22.30 51.34 27.87
CA ASP A 161 21.85 52.12 29.03
C ASP A 161 22.74 51.77 30.23
N MET A 162 24.02 52.16 30.14
CA MET A 162 24.89 52.28 31.31
C MET A 162 26.07 53.18 30.94
N LYS A 163 25.84 54.50 31.05
CA LYS A 163 26.82 55.56 31.37
C LYS A 163 26.22 56.93 31.06
N LYS A 164 25.46 57.48 32.00
CA LYS A 164 25.70 58.83 32.53
C LYS A 164 25.00 59.00 33.86
#